data_AF-A0A847FKA4-F1
#
_entry.id   AF-A0A847FKA4-F1
#
_cell.length_a   1.000
_cell.length_b   1.000
_cell.length_c   1.000
_cell.angle_alpha   90.00
_cell.angle_beta   90.00
_cell.angle_gamma   90.00
#
_symmetry.space_group_name_H-M   'P 1'
#
loop_
_entity.id
_entity.type
_entity.pdbx_description
1 polymer ?
#
loop_
_entity_poly.entity_id
_entity_poly.type
_entity_poly.pdbx_seq_one_letter_code
_entity_poly.pdbx_strand_id
1 'polypeptide(L)'
;MSRLYRSLADAHRHFGNLYGNRQDHWLAIENYTRALVHDPAYAQAYYSRGVLYWREVDNPYRAIQDLSRVLELDETWADAYFNRAVAHRMRQEREQAVADFRAYLAYGDDEFWLGSAGRQLAELQEEMDEQGRPDGQAPRQVRG
;
A
#
# COMPACT_ATOMS: atom_id res chain seq x y z
N MET A 1 15.42 -14.03 -30.49
CA MET A 1 14.15 -14.28 -29.77
C MET A 1 14.41 -15.25 -28.62
N SER A 2 15.26 -14.77 -27.71
CA SER A 2 15.99 -15.52 -26.70
C SER A 2 15.20 -15.58 -25.39
N ARG A 3 15.44 -16.63 -24.60
CA ARG A 3 15.12 -16.97 -23.19
C ARG A 3 14.50 -15.91 -22.24
N LEU A 4 14.54 -14.62 -22.54
CA LEU A 4 13.98 -13.47 -21.82
C LEU A 4 12.47 -13.57 -21.56
N TYR A 5 11.69 -14.12 -22.49
CA TYR A 5 10.23 -14.30 -22.28
C TYR A 5 9.88 -15.51 -21.40
N ARG A 6 10.79 -16.48 -21.27
CA ARG A 6 10.51 -17.70 -20.49
C ARG A 6 10.57 -17.41 -18.98
N SER A 7 11.46 -16.52 -18.52
CA SER A 7 11.53 -16.16 -17.09
C SER A 7 10.46 -15.15 -16.63
N LEU A 8 9.98 -14.27 -17.51
CA LEU A 8 8.92 -13.31 -17.17
C LEU A 8 7.57 -14.04 -16.99
N ALA A 9 7.28 -15.02 -17.86
CA ALA A 9 6.12 -15.89 -17.74
C ALA A 9 6.23 -16.88 -16.57
N ASP A 10 7.44 -17.36 -16.24
CA ASP A 10 7.67 -18.22 -15.06
C ASP A 10 7.46 -17.45 -13.74
N ALA A 11 7.81 -16.16 -13.70
CA ALA A 11 7.48 -15.29 -12.58
C ALA A 11 5.96 -15.19 -12.41
N HIS A 12 5.21 -14.86 -13.48
CA HIS A 12 3.74 -14.79 -13.45
C HIS A 12 3.04 -16.09 -13.07
N ARG A 13 3.58 -17.25 -13.49
CA ARG A 13 2.96 -18.56 -13.23
C ARG A 13 3.09 -19.02 -11.78
N HIS A 14 3.99 -18.42 -10.99
CA HIS A 14 4.06 -18.62 -9.54
C HIS A 14 3.32 -17.54 -8.72
N PHE A 15 2.89 -16.42 -9.33
CA PHE A 15 2.27 -15.30 -8.62
C PHE A 15 0.78 -15.47 -8.30
N GLY A 16 0.14 -16.58 -8.68
CA GLY A 16 -1.30 -16.77 -8.49
C GLY A 16 -1.74 -17.55 -7.25
N ASN A 17 -0.86 -18.29 -6.54
CA ASN A 17 -1.36 -19.39 -5.70
C ASN A 17 -0.62 -19.76 -4.40
N LEU A 18 0.19 -18.89 -3.78
CA LEU A 18 0.87 -19.27 -2.52
C LEU A 18 0.96 -18.12 -1.51
N TYR A 19 -0.08 -17.97 -0.71
CA TYR A 19 -0.06 -17.22 0.55
C TYR A 19 -0.22 -18.19 1.73
N GLY A 20 0.77 -19.08 1.91
CA GLY A 20 0.72 -20.13 2.93
C GLY A 20 1.91 -20.18 3.90
N ASN A 21 3.13 -19.84 3.46
CA ASN A 21 4.34 -20.05 4.29
C ASN A 21 5.22 -18.80 4.39
N ARG A 22 5.76 -18.57 5.60
CA ARG A 22 6.71 -17.49 5.90
C ARG A 22 7.97 -17.48 5.00
N GLN A 23 8.34 -18.61 4.41
CA GLN A 23 9.48 -18.69 3.49
C GLN A 23 9.17 -18.11 2.10
N ASP A 24 7.90 -18.11 1.68
CA ASP A 24 7.53 -17.80 0.30
C ASP A 24 7.58 -16.29 0.02
N HIS A 25 7.25 -15.44 1.01
CA HIS A 25 7.30 -13.98 0.83
C HIS A 25 8.73 -13.44 0.73
N TRP A 26 9.71 -14.02 1.45
CA TRP A 26 11.11 -13.61 1.32
C TRP A 26 11.68 -13.97 -0.05
N LEU A 27 11.36 -15.16 -0.56
CA LEU A 27 11.74 -15.55 -1.92
C LEU A 27 11.08 -14.65 -2.97
N ALA A 28 9.81 -14.27 -2.79
CA ALA A 28 9.13 -13.32 -3.67
C ALA A 28 9.81 -11.94 -3.64
N ILE A 29 10.15 -11.42 -2.46
CA ILE A 29 10.89 -10.15 -2.31
C ILE A 29 12.25 -10.20 -3.03
N GLU A 30 12.98 -11.31 -2.91
CA GLU A 30 14.26 -11.48 -3.62
C GLU A 30 14.06 -11.49 -5.14
N ASN A 31 13.05 -12.21 -5.65
CA ASN A 31 12.73 -12.25 -7.07
C ASN A 31 12.35 -10.87 -7.61
N TYR A 32 11.50 -10.11 -6.92
CA TYR A 32 11.18 -8.74 -7.29
C TYR A 32 12.42 -7.84 -7.25
N THR A 33 13.30 -8.02 -6.26
CA THR A 33 14.55 -7.26 -6.18
C THR A 33 15.46 -7.52 -7.38
N ARG A 34 15.60 -8.78 -7.81
CA ARG A 34 16.35 -9.12 -9.03
C ARG A 34 15.69 -8.55 -10.28
N ALA A 35 14.37 -8.61 -10.38
CA ALA A 35 13.63 -8.02 -11.49
C ALA A 35 13.90 -6.51 -11.60
N LEU A 36 13.91 -5.81 -10.46
CA LEU A 36 14.17 -4.36 -10.38
C LEU A 36 15.63 -3.97 -10.67
N VAL A 37 16.59 -4.88 -10.49
CA VAL A 37 17.97 -4.68 -10.97
C VAL A 37 18.03 -4.68 -12.50
N HIS A 38 17.21 -5.50 -13.15
CA HIS A 38 17.16 -5.59 -14.61
C HIS A 38 16.28 -4.52 -15.25
N ASP A 39 15.17 -4.17 -14.60
CA ASP A 39 14.25 -3.13 -15.02
C ASP A 39 13.86 -2.21 -13.84
N PRO A 40 14.60 -1.10 -13.63
CA PRO A 40 14.32 -0.13 -12.58
C PRO A 40 13.04 0.70 -12.78
N ALA A 41 12.35 0.53 -13.91
CA ALA A 41 11.07 1.19 -14.19
C ALA A 41 9.88 0.22 -14.07
N TYR A 42 10.10 -1.01 -13.58
CA TYR A 42 9.05 -2.01 -13.46
C TYR A 42 8.12 -1.74 -12.26
N ALA A 43 7.15 -0.86 -12.47
CA ALA A 43 6.21 -0.39 -11.44
C ALA A 43 5.46 -1.55 -10.73
N GLN A 44 5.00 -2.57 -11.47
CA GLN A 44 4.33 -3.73 -10.87
C GLN A 44 5.21 -4.48 -9.86
N ALA A 45 6.52 -4.59 -10.11
CA ALA A 45 7.44 -5.25 -9.18
C ALA A 45 7.64 -4.42 -7.90
N TYR A 46 7.72 -3.09 -8.02
CA TYR A 46 7.70 -2.21 -6.85
C TYR A 46 6.39 -2.36 -6.07
N TYR A 47 5.24 -2.33 -6.74
CA TYR A 47 3.93 -2.48 -6.11
C TYR A 47 3.83 -3.80 -5.33
N SER A 48 4.10 -4.93 -6.00
CA SER A 48 4.00 -6.25 -5.36
C SER A 48 5.00 -6.43 -4.22
N ARG A 49 6.24 -5.92 -4.35
CA ARG A 49 7.23 -5.98 -3.27
C ARG A 49 6.84 -5.08 -2.10
N GLY A 50 6.32 -3.88 -2.36
CA GLY A 50 5.82 -2.95 -1.36
C GLY A 50 4.66 -3.53 -0.54
N VAL A 51 3.71 -4.19 -1.21
CA VAL A 51 2.60 -4.88 -0.54
C VAL A 51 3.09 -6.00 0.38
N LEU A 52 4.04 -6.82 -0.08
CA LEU A 52 4.64 -7.88 0.75
C LEU A 52 5.35 -7.31 1.98
N TYR A 53 6.02 -6.16 1.85
CA TYR A 53 6.73 -5.54 2.96
C TYR A 53 5.82 -5.15 4.11
N TRP A 54 4.68 -4.50 3.86
CA TRP A 54 3.77 -4.13 4.97
C TRP A 54 2.94 -5.32 5.44
N ARG A 55 2.48 -6.18 4.52
CA ARG A 55 1.49 -7.23 4.83
C ARG A 55 2.09 -8.47 5.48
N GLU A 56 3.26 -8.90 5.02
CA GLU A 56 3.85 -10.20 5.40
C GLU A 56 5.12 -10.05 6.25
N VAL A 57 5.85 -8.94 6.07
CA VAL A 57 7.15 -8.69 6.71
C VAL A 57 7.05 -7.69 7.86
N ASP A 58 5.93 -6.98 8.01
CA ASP A 58 5.74 -5.90 9.00
C ASP A 58 6.82 -4.81 8.89
N ASN A 59 7.19 -4.46 7.65
CA ASN A 59 8.15 -3.40 7.34
C ASN A 59 7.49 -2.27 6.55
N PRO A 60 6.71 -1.40 7.22
CA PRO A 60 6.00 -0.32 6.54
C PRO A 60 6.95 0.72 5.92
N TYR A 61 8.18 0.87 6.41
CA TYR A 61 9.16 1.79 5.82
C TYR A 61 9.54 1.38 4.39
N ARG A 62 9.88 0.10 4.19
CA ARG A 62 10.20 -0.42 2.85
C ARG A 62 8.98 -0.43 1.94
N ALA A 63 7.80 -0.70 2.49
CA ALA A 63 6.54 -0.60 1.74
C ALA A 63 6.31 0.81 1.20
N ILE A 64 6.44 1.85 2.04
CA ILE A 64 6.28 3.25 1.63
C ILE A 64 7.29 3.61 0.52
N GLN A 65 8.54 3.18 0.64
CA GLN A 65 9.57 3.45 -0.36
C GLN A 65 9.19 2.87 -1.73
N ASP A 66 8.82 1.59 -1.76
CA ASP A 66 8.46 0.91 -3.01
C ASP A 66 7.17 1.48 -3.61
N LEU A 67 6.13 1.71 -2.79
CA LEU A 67 4.86 2.26 -3.26
C LEU A 67 5.00 3.71 -3.73
N SER A 68 5.90 4.50 -3.13
CA SER A 68 6.22 5.83 -3.65
C SER A 68 6.89 5.76 -5.00
N ARG A 69 7.75 4.75 -5.24
CA ARG A 69 8.34 4.54 -6.56
C ARG A 69 7.32 4.14 -7.61
N VAL A 70 6.26 3.41 -7.24
CA VAL A 70 5.11 3.15 -8.13
C VAL A 70 4.48 4.48 -8.55
N LEU A 71 4.22 5.36 -7.59
CA LEU A 71 3.57 6.65 -7.83
C LEU A 71 4.45 7.67 -8.56
N GLU A 72 5.77 7.53 -8.50
CA GLU A 72 6.70 8.28 -9.36
C GLU A 72 6.65 7.81 -10.83
N LEU A 73 6.28 6.55 -11.07
CA LEU A 73 6.19 5.96 -12.41
C LEU A 73 4.79 6.10 -13.01
N ASP A 74 3.75 6.05 -12.17
CA ASP A 74 2.34 6.26 -12.51
C ASP A 74 1.62 6.93 -11.33
N GLU A 75 1.41 8.24 -11.45
CA GLU A 75 0.75 9.06 -10.43
C GLU A 75 -0.75 8.75 -10.26
N THR A 76 -1.35 7.98 -11.17
CA THR A 76 -2.78 7.65 -11.15
C THR A 76 -3.06 6.25 -10.62
N TRP A 77 -2.04 5.52 -10.19
CA TRP A 77 -2.19 4.16 -9.68
C TRP A 77 -2.86 4.14 -8.30
N ALA A 78 -4.19 4.11 -8.30
CA ALA A 78 -5.02 4.16 -7.10
C ALA A 78 -4.56 3.16 -6.02
N ASP A 79 -4.41 1.87 -6.36
CA ASP A 79 -4.03 0.84 -5.38
C ASP A 79 -2.71 1.14 -4.66
N ALA A 80 -1.76 1.83 -5.31
CA ALA A 80 -0.51 2.22 -4.67
C ALA A 80 -0.75 3.26 -3.56
N TYR A 81 -1.66 4.21 -3.77
CA TYR A 81 -2.11 5.13 -2.72
C TYR A 81 -2.76 4.40 -1.55
N PHE A 82 -3.69 3.47 -1.80
CA PHE A 82 -4.36 2.73 -0.72
C PHE A 82 -3.35 1.98 0.16
N ASN A 83 -2.46 1.21 -0.47
CA ASN A 83 -1.46 0.43 0.25
C ASN A 83 -0.45 1.33 0.98
N ARG A 84 -0.10 2.49 0.41
CA ARG A 84 0.83 3.44 1.04
C ARG A 84 0.17 4.13 2.23
N ALA A 85 -1.13 4.45 2.15
CA ALA A 85 -1.92 4.96 3.26
C ALA A 85 -1.95 3.98 4.44
N VAL A 86 -2.14 2.68 4.18
CA VAL A 86 -2.08 1.63 5.20
C VAL A 86 -0.70 1.58 5.85
N ALA A 87 0.38 1.61 5.06
CA ALA A 87 1.74 1.61 5.59
C ALA A 87 2.06 2.88 6.42
N HIS A 88 1.57 4.05 6.02
CA HIS A 88 1.66 5.29 6.81
C HIS A 88 0.87 5.19 8.12
N ARG A 89 -0.35 4.61 8.09
CA ARG A 89 -1.16 4.38 9.30
C ARG A 89 -0.45 3.46 10.30
N MET A 90 0.19 2.38 9.84
CA MET A 90 1.02 1.50 10.68
C MET A 90 2.16 2.26 11.38
N ARG A 91 2.65 3.35 10.77
CA ARG A 91 3.70 4.22 11.32
C ARG A 91 3.16 5.44 12.08
N GLN A 92 1.85 5.53 12.28
CA GLN A 92 1.17 6.69 12.88
C GLN A 92 1.41 8.00 12.12
N GLU A 93 1.77 7.92 10.84
CA GLU A 93 1.96 9.05 9.92
C GLU A 93 0.58 9.47 9.37
N ARG A 94 -0.27 10.00 10.26
CA ARG A 94 -1.71 10.21 9.99
C ARG A 94 -1.97 11.18 8.85
N GLU A 95 -1.24 12.29 8.78
CA GLU A 95 -1.40 13.30 7.73
C GLU A 95 -1.14 12.71 6.34
N GLN A 96 -0.08 11.91 6.22
CA GLN A 96 0.30 11.22 4.99
C GLN A 96 -0.73 10.15 4.63
N ALA A 97 -1.21 9.37 5.61
CA ALA A 97 -2.26 8.38 5.38
C ALA A 97 -3.58 9.03 4.90
N VAL A 98 -3.98 10.16 5.48
CA VAL A 98 -5.14 10.94 5.05
C VAL A 98 -4.99 11.43 3.61
N ALA A 99 -3.81 11.97 3.25
CA ALA A 99 -3.54 12.43 1.90
C ALA A 99 -3.64 11.29 0.88
N ASP A 100 -3.07 10.13 1.19
CA ASP A 100 -3.09 8.97 0.30
C ASP A 100 -4.49 8.35 0.19
N PHE A 101 -5.28 8.24 1.28
CA PHE A 101 -6.67 7.77 1.18
C PHE A 101 -7.53 8.71 0.33
N ARG A 102 -7.32 10.03 0.40
CA ARG A 102 -8.01 10.98 -0.49
C ARG A 102 -7.62 10.80 -1.95
N ALA A 103 -6.34 10.58 -2.22
CA ALA A 103 -5.87 10.30 -3.57
C ALA A 103 -6.47 8.99 -4.09
N TYR A 104 -6.54 7.95 -3.25
CA TYR A 104 -7.22 6.71 -3.60
C TYR A 104 -8.69 6.93 -3.98
N LEU A 105 -9.45 7.70 -3.18
CA LEU A 105 -10.85 8.03 -3.47
C LEU A 105 -11.03 8.85 -4.75
N ALA A 106 -10.00 9.58 -5.20
CA ALA A 106 -10.03 10.38 -6.42
C ALA A 106 -9.72 9.55 -7.69
N TYR A 107 -8.84 8.54 -7.58
CA TYR A 107 -8.38 7.75 -8.72
C TYR A 107 -8.96 6.32 -8.78
N GLY A 108 -9.46 5.80 -7.67
CA GLY A 108 -10.00 4.44 -7.57
C GLY A 108 -11.45 4.34 -8.05
N ASP A 109 -11.81 3.17 -8.57
CA ASP A 109 -13.15 2.84 -9.08
C ASP A 109 -13.76 1.60 -8.41
N ASP A 110 -12.98 0.85 -7.61
CA ASP A 110 -13.47 -0.32 -6.88
C ASP A 110 -14.34 0.07 -5.66
N GLU A 111 -15.64 -0.20 -5.76
CA GLU A 111 -16.62 0.18 -4.73
C GLU A 111 -16.31 -0.38 -3.33
N PHE A 112 -15.79 -1.61 -3.24
CA PHE A 112 -15.48 -2.23 -1.96
C PHE A 112 -14.34 -1.49 -1.26
N TRP A 113 -13.27 -1.24 -2.00
CA TRP A 113 -12.09 -0.55 -1.48
C TRP A 113 -12.33 0.94 -1.28
N LEU A 114 -13.18 1.59 -2.09
CA LEU A 114 -13.64 2.97 -1.87
C LEU A 114 -14.36 3.11 -0.52
N GLY A 115 -15.28 2.19 -0.21
CA GLY A 115 -15.96 2.18 1.09
C GLY A 115 -14.99 1.93 2.25
N SER A 116 -13.99 1.09 2.06
CA SER A 116 -12.94 0.83 3.05
C SER A 116 -12.08 2.07 3.31
N ALA A 117 -11.57 2.70 2.24
CA ALA A 117 -10.77 3.92 2.31
C ALA A 117 -11.54 5.08 2.93
N GLY A 118 -12.83 5.24 2.60
CA GLY A 118 -13.68 6.27 3.20
C GLY A 118 -13.83 6.13 4.71
N ARG A 119 -14.02 4.90 5.23
CA ARG A 119 -14.06 4.65 6.68
C ARG A 119 -12.73 4.94 7.36
N GLN A 120 -11.63 4.45 6.78
CA GLN A 120 -10.29 4.67 7.30
C GLN A 120 -9.91 6.16 7.32
N LEU A 121 -10.30 6.91 6.29
CA LEU A 121 -10.13 8.35 6.23
C LEU A 121 -10.91 9.06 7.35
N ALA A 122 -12.18 8.71 7.56
CA ALA A 122 -13.00 9.29 8.62
C ALA A 122 -12.41 9.00 10.03
N GLU A 123 -12.01 7.75 10.29
CA GLU A 123 -11.36 7.35 11.54
C GLU A 123 -10.10 8.20 11.82
N LEU A 124 -9.22 8.36 10.83
CA LEU A 124 -7.99 9.16 10.98
C LEU A 124 -8.28 10.63 11.24
N GLN A 125 -9.31 11.20 10.60
CA GLN A 125 -9.71 12.58 10.82
C GLN A 125 -10.27 12.78 12.23
N GLU A 126 -11.10 11.85 12.71
CA GLU A 126 -11.60 11.88 14.10
C GLU A 126 -10.46 11.77 15.11
N GLU A 127 -9.51 10.85 14.92
CA GLU A 127 -8.33 10.70 15.79
C GLU A 127 -7.50 11.99 15.85
N MET A 128 -7.31 12.66 14.71
CA MET A 128 -6.57 13.92 14.61
C MET A 128 -7.32 15.06 15.30
N ASP A 129 -8.64 15.14 15.11
CA ASP A 129 -9.49 16.14 15.76
C ASP A 129 -9.53 15.94 17.27
N GLU A 130 -9.55 14.69 17.75
CA GLU A 130 -9.52 14.36 19.17
C GLU A 130 -8.18 14.70 19.82
N GLN A 131 -7.05 14.44 19.15
CA GLN A 131 -5.72 14.82 19.63
C GLN A 131 -5.49 16.33 19.65
N GLY A 132 -6.22 17.08 18.83
CA GLY A 132 -6.21 18.54 18.83
C GLY A 132 -7.13 19.18 19.89
N ARG A 133 -7.98 18.40 20.58
CA ARG A 133 -8.82 18.95 21.66
C ARG A 133 -7.96 19.22 22.89
N PRO A 134 -8.01 20.42 23.47
CA PRO A 134 -7.44 20.62 24.81
C PRO A 134 -8.18 19.68 25.78
N ASP A 135 -7.43 18.88 26.52
CA ASP A 135 -7.93 17.92 27.53
C ASP A 135 -9.08 18.55 28.34
N GLY A 136 -10.31 18.05 28.16
CA GLY A 136 -11.47 18.47 28.97
C GLY A 136 -12.81 18.68 28.26
N GLN A 137 -12.90 18.60 26.93
CA GLN A 137 -14.21 18.65 26.25
C GLN A 137 -14.72 17.24 25.95
N ALA A 138 -15.71 16.80 26.73
CA ALA A 138 -16.40 15.53 26.52
C ALA A 138 -16.98 15.45 25.09
N PRO A 139 -16.95 14.28 24.43
CA PRO A 139 -17.48 14.12 23.08
C PRO A 139 -18.96 14.55 23.05
N ARG A 140 -19.32 15.35 22.04
CA ARG A 140 -20.72 15.75 21.81
C ARG A 140 -21.53 14.48 21.65
N GLN A 141 -22.38 14.20 22.63
CA GLN A 141 -23.40 13.15 22.51
C GLN A 141 -24.23 13.46 21.27
N VAL A 142 -24.17 12.58 20.28
CA VAL A 142 -25.06 12.59 19.13
C VAL A 142 -26.47 12.35 19.70
N ARG A 143 -27.26 13.42 19.82
CA ARG A 143 -28.69 13.28 20.11
C ARG A 143 -29.35 12.74 18.85
N GLY A 144 -29.84 11.51 18.93
CA GLY A 144 -30.83 10.96 18.01
C GLY A 144 -32.20 11.61 18.16
#